data_AF-A0A2J6SC55-F1
#
_entry.id   AF-A0A2J6SC55-F1
#
_cell.length_a   1.000
_cell.length_b   1.000
_cell.length_c   1.000
_cell.angle_alpha   90.00
_cell.angle_beta   90.00
_cell.angle_gamma   90.00
#
_symmetry.space_group_name_H-M   'P 1'
#
loop_
_entity.id
_entity.type
_entity.pdbx_description
1 polymer ?
#
loop_
_entity_poly.entity_id
_entity_poly.type
_entity_poly.pdbx_seq_one_letter_code
_entity_poly.pdbx_strand_id
1 'polypeptide(L)'
;MPRSATDATRFTSTTPHASAKPPASNLNLPGRGNIPLRKPGPPGETPQEKVRRLRAAADRARDAQISTLDKVLVRGRVWADRAHRFTALSLIGATVLAAGFTCYALGDMMIYNRRKRAEFYQEQKALKDNAIRSARLAISMGEASEEQVDFIRREEEHEAQLNAAAKAKAAKKGVFKKGKEWLFSGLKNEEEGEDVGSSERRLGYEALSEEDDSFGERESDIVRAIEEKKMAISTKAKQAFAEEKERQRSGGPLDRLGLESEGHNAEPPKSGGWTSWMTRR
;
A
#
# COMPACT_ATOMS: atom_id res chain seq x y z
N MET A 1 -28.93 -63.57 -29.74
CA MET A 1 -27.76 -63.99 -28.95
C MET A 1 -27.40 -62.86 -27.99
N PRO A 2 -27.44 -63.07 -26.67
CA PRO A 2 -27.07 -62.02 -25.71
C PRO A 2 -25.55 -61.85 -25.72
N ARG A 3 -25.09 -60.59 -25.77
CA ARG A 3 -23.66 -60.25 -25.77
C ARG A 3 -23.10 -60.43 -24.37
N SER A 4 -22.05 -61.23 -24.23
CA SER A 4 -21.40 -61.55 -22.96
C SER A 4 -20.83 -60.29 -22.31
N ALA A 5 -21.02 -60.15 -20.99
CA ALA A 5 -20.59 -59.00 -20.16
C ALA A 5 -19.05 -58.79 -20.13
N THR A 6 -18.27 -59.73 -20.67
CA THR A 6 -16.81 -59.63 -20.78
C THR A 6 -16.34 -58.60 -21.82
N ASP A 7 -17.21 -58.14 -22.74
CA ASP A 7 -16.85 -57.16 -23.78
C ASP A 7 -16.91 -55.70 -23.29
N ALA A 8 -17.43 -55.45 -22.09
CA ALA A 8 -17.70 -54.08 -21.60
C ALA A 8 -16.51 -53.39 -20.89
N THR A 9 -15.38 -54.07 -20.67
CA THR A 9 -14.24 -53.52 -19.92
C THR A 9 -12.93 -53.47 -20.71
N ARG A 10 -12.95 -53.75 -22.02
CA ARG A 10 -11.79 -53.48 -22.86
C ARG A 10 -11.75 -52.00 -23.20
N PHE A 11 -10.90 -51.28 -22.48
CA PHE A 11 -10.44 -49.91 -22.71
C PHE A 11 -10.36 -49.56 -24.21
N THR A 12 -11.43 -49.04 -24.77
CA THR A 12 -11.37 -48.33 -26.05
C THR A 12 -10.74 -46.99 -25.73
N SER A 13 -9.47 -46.84 -26.10
CA SER A 13 -8.78 -45.55 -26.17
C SER A 13 -9.73 -44.49 -26.73
N THR A 14 -10.15 -43.55 -25.88
CA THR A 14 -10.97 -42.39 -26.28
C THR A 14 -10.10 -41.29 -26.89
N THR A 15 -8.81 -41.55 -27.11
CA THR A 15 -7.91 -40.60 -27.75
C THR A 15 -8.10 -40.71 -29.27
N PRO A 16 -8.50 -39.63 -29.97
CA PRO A 16 -8.59 -39.67 -31.42
C PRO A 16 -7.18 -39.85 -31.99
N HIS A 17 -6.86 -41.07 -32.44
CA HIS A 17 -5.58 -41.36 -33.06
C HIS A 17 -5.49 -40.62 -34.41
N ALA A 18 -4.53 -39.70 -34.53
CA ALA A 18 -4.30 -38.85 -35.71
C ALA A 18 -3.94 -39.61 -37.01
N SER A 19 -3.80 -40.94 -36.96
CA SER A 19 -3.44 -41.81 -38.09
C SER A 19 -4.64 -42.55 -38.72
N ALA A 20 -5.87 -42.35 -38.25
CA ALA A 20 -7.02 -43.00 -38.86
C ALA A 20 -7.28 -42.39 -40.25
N LYS A 21 -6.93 -43.15 -41.30
CA LYS A 21 -7.26 -42.81 -42.69
C LYS A 21 -8.79 -42.75 -42.79
N PRO A 22 -9.40 -41.62 -43.16
CA PRO A 22 -10.86 -41.56 -43.25
C PRO A 22 -11.31 -42.59 -44.30
N PRO A 23 -12.35 -43.39 -44.01
CA PRO A 23 -12.86 -44.34 -44.99
C PRO A 23 -13.24 -43.56 -46.24
N ALA A 24 -12.75 -44.01 -47.40
CA ALA A 24 -13.12 -43.47 -48.70
C ALA A 24 -14.62 -43.73 -48.93
N SER A 25 -15.47 -42.84 -48.44
CA SER A 25 -16.91 -42.94 -48.61
C SER A 25 -17.32 -42.36 -49.96
N ASN A 26 -17.09 -43.14 -51.01
CA ASN A 26 -17.98 -43.13 -52.17
C ASN A 26 -19.24 -43.90 -51.77
N LEU A 27 -20.10 -43.27 -50.98
CA LEU A 27 -21.41 -43.85 -50.66
C LEU A 27 -22.43 -42.72 -50.54
N ASN A 28 -23.29 -42.64 -51.56
CA ASN A 28 -24.50 -41.84 -51.57
C ASN A 28 -25.37 -42.25 -50.37
N LEU A 29 -25.37 -41.43 -49.33
CA LEU A 29 -26.29 -41.54 -48.20
C LEU A 29 -27.15 -40.27 -48.16
N PRO A 30 -28.50 -40.37 -48.11
CA PRO A 30 -29.36 -39.20 -48.14
C PRO A 30 -29.22 -38.45 -46.81
N GLY A 31 -28.82 -37.17 -46.87
CA GLY A 31 -28.72 -36.29 -45.70
C GLY A 31 -27.33 -35.68 -45.44
N ARG A 32 -26.29 -36.02 -46.21
CA ARG A 32 -24.99 -35.34 -46.11
C ARG A 32 -24.96 -34.15 -47.07
N GLY A 33 -25.16 -32.95 -46.52
CA GLY A 33 -25.15 -31.69 -47.27
C GLY A 33 -23.91 -31.56 -48.17
N ASN A 34 -24.20 -31.30 -49.44
CA ASN A 34 -23.34 -30.78 -50.51
C ASN A 34 -21.85 -30.65 -50.15
N ILE A 35 -21.03 -31.66 -50.47
CA ILE A 35 -19.57 -31.49 -50.50
C ILE A 35 -19.32 -30.39 -51.55
N PRO A 36 -18.75 -29.22 -51.18
CA PRO A 36 -18.56 -28.15 -52.14
C PRO A 36 -17.70 -28.67 -53.28
N LEU A 37 -18.25 -28.58 -54.49
CA LEU A 37 -17.62 -29.00 -55.73
C LEU A 37 -16.20 -28.42 -55.76
N ARG A 38 -15.18 -29.29 -55.81
CA ARG A 38 -13.77 -28.88 -55.87
C ARG A 38 -13.58 -28.04 -57.13
N LYS A 39 -13.62 -26.71 -57.00
CA LYS A 39 -13.30 -25.81 -58.10
C LYS A 39 -11.84 -26.06 -58.49
N PRO A 40 -11.54 -26.44 -59.74
CA PRO A 40 -10.16 -26.62 -60.18
C PRO A 40 -9.43 -25.28 -59.98
N GLY A 41 -8.24 -25.36 -59.40
CA GLY A 41 -7.38 -24.19 -59.21
C GLY A 41 -6.86 -23.67 -60.57
N PRO A 42 -6.35 -22.43 -60.62
CA PRO A 42 -5.73 -21.90 -61.82
C PRO A 42 -4.59 -22.81 -62.32
N PRO A 43 -4.43 -22.98 -63.65
CA PRO A 43 -3.40 -23.86 -64.21
C PRO A 43 -1.99 -23.30 -63.94
N GLY A 44 -1.06 -24.15 -63.48
CA GLY A 44 0.35 -23.79 -63.23
C GLY A 44 0.73 -23.50 -61.76
N GLU A 45 -0.20 -23.65 -60.81
CA GLU A 45 0.03 -23.46 -59.35
C GLU A 45 1.07 -24.46 -58.78
N THR A 46 2.04 -23.98 -58.00
CA THR A 46 2.99 -24.87 -57.30
C THR A 46 2.28 -25.68 -56.21
N PRO A 47 2.76 -26.87 -55.84
CA PRO A 47 2.13 -27.68 -54.79
C PRO A 47 2.00 -26.95 -53.44
N GLN A 48 2.97 -26.08 -53.10
CA GLN A 48 2.94 -25.30 -51.86
C GLN A 48 1.89 -24.18 -51.90
N GLU A 49 1.77 -23.49 -53.02
CA GLU A 49 0.73 -22.46 -53.22
C GLU A 49 -0.67 -23.07 -53.17
N LYS A 50 -0.84 -24.29 -53.69
CA LYS A 50 -2.08 -25.07 -53.56
C LYS A 50 -2.49 -25.30 -52.13
N VAL A 51 -1.56 -25.73 -51.30
CA VAL A 51 -1.84 -25.96 -49.88
C VAL A 51 -2.18 -24.64 -49.18
N ARG A 52 -1.46 -23.56 -49.48
CA ARG A 52 -1.72 -22.23 -48.91
C ARG A 52 -3.12 -21.72 -49.29
N ARG A 53 -3.51 -21.86 -50.55
CA ARG A 53 -4.84 -21.48 -51.03
C ARG A 53 -5.93 -22.34 -50.42
N LEU A 54 -5.73 -23.65 -50.34
CA LEU A 54 -6.71 -24.56 -49.73
C LEU A 54 -6.88 -24.29 -48.24
N ARG A 55 -5.80 -24.00 -47.52
CA ARG A 55 -5.86 -23.56 -46.11
C ARG A 55 -6.59 -22.22 -45.99
N ALA A 56 -6.22 -21.22 -46.79
CA ALA A 56 -6.90 -19.93 -46.79
C ALA A 56 -8.39 -20.03 -47.17
N ALA A 57 -8.76 -20.94 -48.07
CA ALA A 57 -10.16 -21.18 -48.44
C ALA A 57 -10.91 -21.91 -47.32
N ALA A 58 -10.27 -22.85 -46.64
CA ALA A 58 -10.83 -23.52 -45.46
C ALA A 58 -11.01 -22.56 -44.29
N ASP A 59 -10.03 -21.68 -44.05
CA ASP A 59 -10.09 -20.65 -43.02
C ASP A 59 -11.19 -19.63 -43.34
N ARG A 60 -11.29 -19.17 -44.59
CA ARG A 60 -12.41 -18.33 -45.03
C ARG A 60 -13.76 -19.01 -44.91
N ALA A 61 -13.84 -20.32 -45.17
CA ALA A 61 -15.08 -21.07 -45.02
C ALA A 61 -15.49 -21.20 -43.53
N ARG A 62 -14.52 -21.37 -42.63
CA ARG A 62 -14.75 -21.32 -41.18
C ARG A 62 -15.17 -19.92 -40.74
N ASP A 63 -14.49 -18.88 -41.20
CA ASP A 63 -14.81 -17.49 -40.86
C ASP A 63 -16.17 -17.03 -41.42
N ALA A 64 -16.65 -17.63 -42.52
CA ALA A 64 -17.96 -17.37 -43.09
C ALA A 64 -19.11 -18.01 -42.28
N GLN A 65 -18.83 -19.06 -41.50
CA GLN A 65 -19.81 -19.69 -40.59
C GLN A 65 -20.02 -18.86 -39.31
N ILE A 66 -19.09 -17.95 -39.00
CA ILE A 66 -19.18 -17.09 -37.83
C ILE A 66 -20.07 -15.88 -38.15
N SER A 67 -21.15 -15.71 -37.38
CA SER A 67 -22.04 -14.56 -37.47
C SER A 67 -21.28 -13.25 -37.25
N THR A 68 -21.63 -12.19 -37.98
CA THR A 68 -21.03 -10.86 -37.83
C THR A 68 -21.17 -10.32 -36.40
N LEU A 69 -22.28 -10.64 -35.72
CA LEU A 69 -22.51 -10.28 -34.33
C LEU A 69 -21.53 -10.98 -33.39
N ASP A 70 -21.22 -12.26 -33.64
CA ASP A 70 -20.25 -13.01 -32.84
C ASP A 70 -18.83 -12.42 -32.96
N LYS A 71 -18.46 -11.99 -34.18
CA LYS A 71 -17.18 -11.26 -34.40
C LYS A 71 -17.11 -9.95 -33.60
N VAL A 72 -18.21 -9.19 -33.56
CA VAL A 72 -18.30 -7.94 -32.80
C VAL A 72 -18.23 -8.21 -31.30
N LEU A 73 -18.90 -9.25 -30.81
CA LEU A 73 -18.89 -9.63 -29.39
C LEU A 73 -17.48 -10.07 -28.93
N VAL A 74 -16.81 -10.91 -29.71
CA VAL A 74 -15.42 -11.33 -29.41
C VAL A 74 -14.48 -10.12 -29.38
N ARG A 75 -14.60 -9.22 -30.35
CA ARG A 75 -13.79 -7.99 -30.38
C ARG A 75 -14.13 -7.05 -29.23
N GLY A 76 -15.41 -6.96 -28.87
CA GLY A 76 -15.95 -6.15 -27.79
C GLY A 76 -15.42 -6.60 -26.42
N ARG A 77 -15.35 -7.91 -26.18
CA ARG A 77 -14.76 -8.46 -24.95
C ARG A 77 -13.31 -8.02 -24.77
N VAL A 78 -12.49 -8.10 -25.82
CA VAL A 78 -11.09 -7.68 -25.77
C VAL A 78 -10.97 -6.18 -25.49
N TRP A 79 -11.87 -5.36 -26.05
CA TRP A 79 -11.90 -3.92 -25.76
C TRP A 79 -12.37 -3.61 -24.34
N ALA A 80 -13.37 -4.32 -23.83
CA ALA A 80 -13.83 -4.19 -22.46
C ALA A 80 -12.71 -4.54 -21.47
N ASP A 81 -12.01 -5.65 -21.69
CA ASP A 81 -10.86 -6.05 -20.88
C ASP A 81 -9.72 -5.03 -20.96
N ARG A 82 -9.48 -4.43 -22.14
CA ARG A 82 -8.49 -3.36 -22.35
C ARG A 82 -8.88 -2.09 -21.58
N ALA A 83 -10.15 -1.69 -21.65
CA ALA A 83 -10.67 -0.52 -20.97
C ALA A 83 -10.61 -0.68 -19.45
N HIS A 84 -11.01 -1.84 -18.94
CA HIS A 84 -10.92 -2.14 -17.50
C HIS A 84 -9.47 -2.12 -17.00
N ARG A 85 -8.52 -2.69 -17.76
CA ARG A 85 -7.11 -2.63 -17.40
C ARG A 85 -6.56 -1.20 -17.43
N PHE A 86 -6.95 -0.40 -18.42
CA PHE A 86 -6.55 1.00 -18.50
C PHE A 86 -7.06 1.81 -17.31
N THR A 87 -8.33 1.66 -16.93
CA THR A 87 -8.90 2.38 -15.79
C THR A 87 -8.27 1.92 -14.48
N ALA A 88 -8.06 0.61 -14.29
CA ALA A 88 -7.39 0.09 -13.11
C ALA A 88 -5.96 0.63 -12.98
N LEU A 89 -5.16 0.58 -14.05
CA LEU A 89 -3.80 1.12 -14.05
C LEU A 89 -3.77 2.64 -13.87
N SER A 90 -4.75 3.35 -14.42
CA SER A 90 -4.90 4.80 -14.22
C SER A 90 -5.18 5.13 -12.75
N LEU A 91 -6.09 4.41 -12.09
CA LEU A 91 -6.36 4.58 -10.66
C LEU A 91 -5.13 4.29 -9.80
N ILE A 92 -4.39 3.22 -10.12
CA ILE A 92 -3.14 2.90 -9.42
C ILE A 92 -2.10 4.01 -9.66
N GLY A 93 -1.97 4.53 -10.87
CA GLY A 93 -1.08 5.66 -11.16
C GLY A 93 -1.47 6.92 -10.38
N ALA A 94 -2.77 7.22 -10.32
CA ALA A 94 -3.30 8.35 -9.59
C ALA A 94 -3.04 8.26 -8.07
N THR A 95 -3.15 7.08 -7.47
CA THR A 95 -2.85 6.90 -6.04
C THR A 95 -1.36 7.08 -5.74
N VAL A 96 -0.47 6.59 -6.60
CA VAL A 96 0.99 6.81 -6.45
C VAL A 96 1.32 8.29 -6.55
N LEU A 97 0.75 9.01 -7.52
CA LEU A 97 0.93 10.46 -7.64
C LEU A 97 0.39 11.22 -6.42
N ALA A 98 -0.79 10.86 -5.93
CA ALA A 98 -1.38 11.46 -4.73
C ALA A 98 -0.53 11.20 -3.47
N ALA A 99 0.01 9.99 -3.32
CA ALA A 99 0.92 9.66 -2.22
C ALA A 99 2.23 10.44 -2.32
N GLY A 100 2.83 10.52 -3.51
CA GLY A 100 4.02 11.32 -3.77
C GLY A 100 3.81 12.81 -3.45
N PHE A 101 2.68 13.38 -3.87
CA PHE A 101 2.30 14.75 -3.54
C PHE A 101 2.13 14.97 -2.04
N THR A 102 1.56 14.00 -1.33
CA THR A 102 1.39 14.07 0.13
C THR A 102 2.74 14.07 0.85
N CYS A 103 3.65 13.17 0.48
CA CYS A 103 5.00 13.14 1.03
C CYS A 103 5.77 14.45 0.74
N TYR A 104 5.60 15.01 -0.47
CA TYR A 104 6.19 16.29 -0.84
C TYR A 104 5.66 17.42 0.04
N ALA A 105 4.34 17.54 0.20
CA ALA A 105 3.71 18.58 1.01
C ALA A 105 4.11 18.51 2.49
N LEU A 106 4.16 17.29 3.06
CA LEU A 106 4.62 17.09 4.44
C LEU A 106 6.10 17.47 4.58
N GLY A 107 6.94 17.05 3.64
CA GLY A 107 8.36 17.40 3.63
C GLY A 107 8.60 18.91 3.52
N ASP A 108 7.86 19.58 2.63
CA ASP A 108 7.95 21.02 2.43
C ASP A 108 7.55 21.80 3.71
N MET A 109 6.44 21.41 4.33
CA MET A 109 6.02 22.00 5.61
C MET A 109 7.04 21.76 6.74
N MET A 110 7.65 20.57 6.81
CA MET A 110 8.68 20.28 7.81
C MET A 110 9.91 21.17 7.63
N ILE A 111 10.42 21.32 6.40
CA ILE A 111 11.60 22.15 6.13
C ILE A 111 11.31 23.61 6.44
N TYR A 112 10.15 24.11 5.98
CA TYR A 112 9.74 25.49 6.25
C TYR A 112 9.58 25.75 7.76
N ASN A 113 8.89 24.86 8.48
CA ASN A 113 8.73 24.99 9.94
C ASN A 113 10.06 24.88 10.68
N ARG A 114 10.98 24.03 10.20
CA ARG A 114 12.32 23.92 10.80
C ARG A 114 13.10 25.22 10.63
N ARG A 115 13.02 25.86 9.47
CA ARG A 115 13.64 27.18 9.23
C ARG A 115 13.03 28.26 10.12
N LYS A 116 11.70 28.33 10.22
CA LYS A 116 11.02 29.31 11.09
C LYS A 116 11.32 29.10 12.57
N ARG A 117 11.39 27.85 13.01
CA ARG A 117 11.83 27.51 14.37
C ARG A 117 13.28 27.91 14.61
N ALA A 118 14.17 27.65 13.65
CA ALA A 118 15.58 28.04 13.77
C ALA A 118 15.75 29.56 13.94
N GLU A 119 15.01 30.38 13.19
CA GLU A 119 15.00 31.84 13.35
C GLU A 119 14.61 32.23 14.79
N PHE A 120 13.49 31.68 15.29
CA PHE A 120 13.03 31.95 16.65
C PHE A 120 14.04 31.52 17.73
N TYR A 121 14.68 30.36 17.56
CA TYR A 121 15.70 29.89 18.50
C TYR A 121 16.97 30.75 18.47
N GLN A 122 17.35 31.27 17.30
CA GLN A 122 18.46 32.21 17.19
C GLN A 122 18.17 33.50 17.97
N GLU A 123 16.96 34.04 17.85
CA GLU A 123 16.54 35.22 18.62
C GLU A 123 16.51 34.95 20.13
N GLN A 124 15.93 33.83 20.56
CA GLN A 124 15.91 33.46 21.98
C GLN A 124 17.32 33.24 22.54
N LYS A 125 18.21 32.61 21.77
CA LYS A 125 19.61 32.43 22.16
C LYS A 125 20.32 33.77 22.29
N ALA A 126 20.12 34.70 21.35
CA ALA A 126 20.71 36.03 21.43
C ALA A 126 20.21 36.81 22.67
N LEU A 127 18.91 36.74 22.98
CA LEU A 127 18.34 37.35 24.18
C LEU A 127 18.91 36.74 25.46
N LYS A 128 19.00 35.41 25.52
CA LYS A 128 19.58 34.68 26.66
C LYS A 128 21.06 35.03 26.85
N ASP A 129 21.84 35.05 25.77
CA ASP A 129 23.25 35.42 25.82
C ASP A 129 23.44 36.85 26.33
N ASN A 130 22.59 37.78 25.89
CA ASN A 130 22.61 39.16 26.38
C ASN A 130 22.27 39.24 27.88
N ALA A 131 21.31 38.44 28.36
CA ALA A 131 20.96 38.36 29.78
C ALA A 131 22.09 37.75 30.63
N ILE A 132 22.78 36.72 30.12
CA ILE A 132 23.95 36.13 30.79
C ILE A 132 25.08 37.16 30.86
N ARG A 133 25.35 37.88 29.77
CA ARG A 133 26.39 38.92 29.76
C ARG A 133 26.07 40.04 30.75
N SER A 134 24.83 40.53 30.79
CA SER A 134 24.45 41.59 31.72
C SER A 134 24.55 41.14 33.17
N ALA A 135 24.12 39.92 33.49
CA ALA A 135 24.26 39.34 34.83
C ALA A 135 25.74 39.19 35.22
N ARG A 136 26.61 38.70 34.33
CA ARG A 136 28.06 38.61 34.58
C ARG A 136 28.70 39.98 34.80
N LEU A 137 28.30 40.99 34.03
CA LEU A 137 28.77 42.36 34.24
C LEU A 137 28.35 42.89 35.62
N ALA A 138 27.08 42.73 36.00
CA ALA A 138 26.60 43.13 37.32
C ALA A 138 27.35 42.43 38.47
N ILE A 139 27.65 41.14 38.32
CA ILE A 139 28.46 40.38 39.28
C ILE A 139 29.87 40.96 39.38
N SER A 140 30.51 41.25 38.24
CA SER A 140 31.87 41.81 38.21
C SER A 140 31.96 43.22 38.81
N MET A 141 30.89 44.00 38.70
CA MET A 141 30.78 45.33 39.28
C MET A 141 30.40 45.29 40.77
N GLY A 142 30.02 44.13 41.31
CA GLY A 142 29.61 43.97 42.70
C GLY A 142 28.18 44.45 42.99
N GLU A 143 27.40 44.82 41.98
CA GLU A 143 26.02 45.32 42.09
C GLU A 143 24.97 44.25 41.71
N ALA A 144 25.38 42.99 41.60
CA ALA A 144 24.46 41.91 41.19
C ALA A 144 23.32 41.71 42.18
N SER A 145 22.11 41.55 41.63
CA SER A 145 20.98 41.04 42.43
C SER A 145 21.17 39.55 42.73
N GLU A 146 20.61 39.09 43.85
CA GLU A 146 20.64 37.68 44.25
C GLU A 146 20.06 36.76 43.15
N GLU A 147 19.00 37.24 42.47
CA GLU A 147 18.39 36.54 41.34
C GLU A 147 19.35 36.36 40.14
N GLN A 148 20.21 37.33 39.85
CA GLN A 148 21.19 37.25 38.77
C GLN A 148 22.32 36.26 39.08
N VAL A 149 22.74 36.21 40.35
CA VAL A 149 23.75 35.24 40.82
C VAL A 149 23.19 33.81 40.73
N ASP A 150 21.96 33.62 41.20
CA ASP A 150 21.26 32.34 41.13
C ASP A 150 20.97 31.91 39.69
N PHE A 151 20.64 32.83 38.81
CA PHE A 151 20.44 32.57 37.38
C PHE A 151 21.71 32.01 36.73
N ILE A 152 22.88 32.62 36.99
CA ILE A 152 24.16 32.15 36.46
C ILE A 152 24.52 30.77 37.04
N ARG A 153 24.35 30.56 38.35
CA ARG A 153 24.64 29.27 38.98
C ARG A 153 23.85 28.13 38.35
N ARG A 154 22.53 28.32 38.16
CA ARG A 154 21.66 27.31 37.54
C ARG A 154 22.05 27.03 36.09
N GLU A 155 22.46 28.06 35.35
CA GLU A 155 22.92 27.89 33.97
C GLU A 155 24.24 27.11 33.90
N GLU A 156 25.19 27.40 34.78
CA GLU A 156 26.47 26.67 34.87
C GLU A 156 26.27 25.21 35.27
N GLU A 157 25.37 24.93 36.23
CA GLU A 157 24.99 23.57 36.61
C GLU A 157 24.35 22.82 35.43
N HIS A 158 23.49 23.48 34.67
CA HIS A 158 22.85 22.91 33.48
C HIS A 158 23.87 22.64 32.36
N GLU A 159 24.77 23.58 32.07
CA GLU A 159 25.86 23.38 31.10
C GLU A 159 26.79 22.24 31.52
N ALA A 160 27.11 22.11 32.81
CA ALA A 160 27.92 21.02 33.34
C ALA A 160 27.23 19.65 33.13
N GLN A 161 25.91 19.57 33.37
CA GLN A 161 25.13 18.36 33.13
C GLN A 161 25.07 17.99 31.65
N LEU A 162 24.85 18.97 30.75
CA LEU A 162 24.86 18.74 29.31
C LEU A 162 26.23 18.25 28.83
N ASN A 163 27.31 18.85 29.31
CA ASN A 163 28.68 18.42 28.98
C ASN A 163 28.98 17.01 29.50
N ALA A 164 28.53 16.66 30.70
CA ALA A 164 28.66 15.31 31.25
C ALA A 164 27.85 14.29 30.44
N ALA A 165 26.61 14.63 30.06
CA ALA A 165 25.75 13.80 29.24
C ALA A 165 26.31 13.61 27.82
N ALA A 166 26.82 14.67 27.19
CA ALA A 166 27.46 14.62 25.88
C ALA A 166 28.70 13.70 25.90
N LYS A 167 29.55 13.81 26.93
CA LYS A 167 30.69 12.89 27.14
C LYS A 167 30.24 11.44 27.32
N ALA A 168 29.19 11.20 28.09
CA ALA A 168 28.62 9.86 28.28
C ALA A 168 28.02 9.29 26.99
N LYS A 169 27.35 10.13 26.18
CA LYS A 169 26.81 9.74 24.87
C LYS A 169 27.91 9.47 23.85
N ALA A 170 28.96 10.29 23.80
CA ALA A 170 30.13 10.08 22.95
C ALA A 170 30.82 8.73 23.26
N ALA A 171 30.95 8.39 24.55
CA ALA A 171 31.48 7.09 24.97
C ALA A 171 30.61 5.92 24.49
N LYS A 172 29.27 6.04 24.53
CA LYS A 172 28.33 5.00 24.08
C LYS A 172 28.27 4.85 22.56
N LYS A 173 28.30 5.96 21.80
CA LYS A 173 28.29 5.95 20.32
C LYS A 173 29.50 5.20 19.74
N GLY A 174 30.67 5.29 20.39
CA GLY A 174 31.87 4.54 20.02
C GLY A 174 31.71 3.01 20.10
N VAL A 175 30.92 2.52 21.06
CA VAL A 175 30.66 1.08 21.24
C VAL A 175 29.65 0.57 20.19
N PHE A 176 28.62 1.35 19.89
CA PHE A 176 27.60 0.96 18.91
C PHE A 176 28.15 0.95 17.47
N LYS A 177 29.09 1.84 17.15
CA LYS A 177 29.77 1.87 15.85
C LYS A 177 30.63 0.61 15.63
N LYS A 178 31.37 0.17 16.66
CA LYS A 178 32.16 -1.07 16.63
C LYS A 178 31.28 -2.32 16.41
N GLY A 179 30.10 -2.37 17.03
CA GLY A 179 29.15 -3.48 16.84
C GLY A 179 28.58 -3.56 15.42
N LYS A 180 28.25 -2.41 14.81
CA LYS A 180 27.80 -2.36 13.41
C LYS A 180 28.92 -2.74 12.44
N GLU A 181 30.13 -2.24 12.67
CA GLU A 181 31.28 -2.54 11.82
C GLU A 181 31.63 -4.04 11.86
N TRP A 182 31.53 -4.69 13.02
CA TRP A 182 31.67 -6.15 13.12
C TRP A 182 30.55 -6.92 12.38
N LEU A 183 29.28 -6.50 12.53
CA LEU A 183 28.13 -7.15 11.88
C LEU A 183 28.11 -6.97 10.35
N PHE A 184 28.66 -5.87 9.83
CA PHE A 184 28.74 -5.58 8.40
C PHE A 184 30.11 -5.85 7.77
N SER A 185 31.13 -6.20 8.56
CA SER A 185 32.46 -6.58 8.05
C SER A 185 32.43 -7.86 7.20
N GLY A 186 31.45 -8.74 7.39
CA GLY A 186 31.28 -9.94 6.58
C GLY A 186 30.67 -9.69 5.20
N LEU A 187 30.05 -8.53 4.96
CA LEU A 187 29.43 -8.18 3.67
C LEU A 187 30.37 -7.37 2.76
N LYS A 188 31.50 -6.90 3.30
CA LYS A 188 32.40 -5.95 2.61
C LYS A 188 33.65 -6.59 2.01
N ASN A 189 33.87 -7.88 2.24
CA ASN A 189 35.07 -8.60 1.81
C ASN A 189 34.85 -9.52 0.58
N GLU A 190 33.79 -9.32 -0.20
CA GLU A 190 33.52 -10.13 -1.40
C GLU A 190 33.38 -9.32 -2.71
N GLU A 191 33.66 -8.01 -2.69
CA GLU A 191 33.63 -7.18 -3.89
C GLU A 191 34.92 -6.35 -4.00
N GLU A 192 36.03 -7.05 -4.24
CA GLU A 192 37.27 -6.47 -4.75
C GLU A 192 37.12 -6.35 -6.28
N GLY A 193 36.45 -5.27 -6.70
CA GLY A 193 36.19 -5.00 -8.11
C GLY A 193 35.53 -3.64 -8.32
N GLU A 194 36.35 -2.69 -8.79
CA GLU A 194 35.95 -1.44 -9.42
C GLU A 194 35.67 -0.23 -8.50
N ASP A 195 36.73 0.57 -8.38
CA ASP A 195 36.69 2.01 -8.18
C ASP A 195 35.72 2.68 -9.18
N VAL A 196 34.50 2.95 -8.73
CA VAL A 196 33.60 3.93 -9.37
C VAL A 196 32.93 4.82 -8.32
N GLY A 197 33.29 6.10 -8.32
CA GLY A 197 32.34 7.17 -7.99
C GLY A 197 32.40 7.73 -6.58
N SER A 198 33.56 8.19 -6.15
CA SER A 198 33.71 9.09 -5.00
C SER A 198 33.12 10.49 -5.27
N SER A 199 31.81 10.64 -5.49
CA SER A 199 31.15 11.96 -5.43
C SER A 199 29.62 11.88 -5.61
N GLU A 200 28.87 11.29 -4.67
CA GLU A 200 27.47 11.70 -4.50
C GLU A 200 26.93 11.39 -3.11
N ARG A 201 26.82 12.46 -2.33
CA ARG A 201 25.74 12.72 -1.35
C ARG A 201 25.49 11.61 -0.33
N ARG A 202 26.33 11.66 0.70
CA ARG A 202 26.02 11.40 2.11
C ARG A 202 24.76 12.18 2.53
N LEU A 203 23.59 11.73 2.08
CA LEU A 203 22.29 12.31 2.38
C LEU A 203 21.64 11.47 3.48
N GLY A 204 21.60 12.00 4.71
CA GLY A 204 20.49 11.70 5.60
C GLY A 204 20.76 11.12 6.99
N TYR A 205 22.00 10.93 7.47
CA TYR A 205 22.19 10.28 8.78
C TYR A 205 23.12 10.97 9.79
N GLU A 206 23.75 12.10 9.44
CA GLU A 206 24.71 12.75 10.35
C GLU A 206 24.22 14.09 10.94
N ALA A 207 23.06 14.57 10.51
CA ALA A 207 22.45 15.81 11.01
C ALA A 207 21.44 15.60 12.16
N LEU A 208 21.43 14.42 12.80
CA LEU A 208 20.54 14.08 13.92
C LEU A 208 21.27 13.94 15.27
N SER A 209 22.56 14.28 15.36
CA SER A 209 23.42 13.73 16.43
C SER A 209 23.93 14.73 17.48
N GLU A 210 23.68 16.03 17.38
CA GLU A 210 24.25 16.96 18.39
C GLU A 210 23.37 18.13 18.82
N GLU A 211 22.42 18.61 18.01
CA GLU A 211 21.53 19.73 18.40
C GLU A 211 20.09 19.31 18.76
N ASP A 212 19.67 18.09 18.42
CA ASP A 212 18.32 17.57 18.74
C ASP A 212 18.21 17.01 20.18
N ASP A 213 19.35 16.77 20.84
CA ASP A 213 19.38 16.13 22.15
C ASP A 213 19.05 17.09 23.32
N SER A 214 19.06 18.41 23.08
CA SER A 214 18.53 19.40 24.04
C SER A 214 16.98 19.50 23.99
N PHE A 215 16.34 18.92 22.97
CA PHE A 215 14.89 18.86 22.82
C PHE A 215 14.25 17.64 23.47
N GLY A 216 15.03 16.65 23.91
CA GLY A 216 14.54 15.40 24.48
C GLY A 216 13.63 15.57 25.69
N GLU A 217 13.80 16.61 26.50
CA GLU A 217 12.94 16.84 27.68
C GLU A 217 11.55 17.37 27.29
N ARG A 218 11.47 18.32 26.34
CA ARG A 218 10.18 18.85 25.86
C ARG A 218 9.46 17.88 24.93
N GLU A 219 10.20 17.11 24.14
CA GLU A 219 9.65 16.00 23.37
C GLU A 219 9.19 14.87 24.29
N SER A 220 9.86 14.63 25.43
CA SER A 220 9.39 13.64 26.42
C SER A 220 8.04 14.01 27.04
N ASP A 221 7.75 15.30 27.26
CA ASP A 221 6.43 15.74 27.73
C ASP A 221 5.34 15.57 26.65
N ILE A 222 5.66 15.85 25.39
CA ILE A 222 4.73 15.65 24.27
C ILE A 222 4.50 14.15 24.02
N VAL A 223 5.55 13.34 24.09
CA VAL A 223 5.48 11.88 23.95
C VAL A 223 4.72 11.28 25.13
N ARG A 224 4.95 11.73 26.37
CA ARG A 224 4.17 11.32 27.55
C ARG A 224 2.70 11.70 27.42
N ALA A 225 2.39 12.90 26.92
CA ALA A 225 1.01 13.30 26.65
C ALA A 225 0.35 12.47 25.52
N ILE A 226 1.11 12.06 24.51
CA ILE A 226 0.62 11.15 23.45
C ILE A 226 0.42 9.74 24.00
N GLU A 227 1.32 9.27 24.86
CA GLU A 227 1.24 7.95 25.49
C GLU A 227 0.08 7.88 26.48
N GLU A 228 -0.13 8.91 27.30
CA GLU A 228 -1.31 9.08 28.16
C GLU A 228 -2.60 9.09 27.34
N LYS A 229 -2.63 9.80 26.20
CA LYS A 229 -3.79 9.79 25.29
C LYS A 229 -4.00 8.42 24.64
N LYS A 230 -2.94 7.72 24.25
CA LYS A 230 -3.03 6.34 23.72
C LYS A 230 -3.54 5.38 24.77
N MET A 231 -3.07 5.49 26.00
CA MET A 231 -3.55 4.70 27.13
C MET A 231 -5.04 5.00 27.38
N ALA A 232 -5.45 6.27 27.38
CA ALA A 232 -6.85 6.68 27.51
C ALA A 232 -7.75 6.17 26.37
N ILE A 233 -7.25 6.14 25.13
CA ILE A 233 -7.98 5.56 24.00
C ILE A 233 -8.06 4.04 24.14
N SER A 234 -6.99 3.39 24.57
CA SER A 234 -6.95 1.93 24.77
C SER A 234 -7.87 1.48 25.91
N THR A 235 -7.97 2.27 26.99
CA THR A 235 -8.88 1.97 28.11
C THR A 235 -10.32 2.21 27.70
N LYS A 236 -10.62 3.30 26.97
CA LYS A 236 -11.95 3.53 26.37
C LYS A 236 -12.34 2.43 25.39
N ALA A 237 -11.42 1.94 24.58
CA ALA A 237 -11.68 0.83 23.65
C ALA A 237 -11.95 -0.48 24.40
N LYS A 238 -11.19 -0.79 25.46
CA LYS A 238 -11.43 -1.96 26.32
C LYS A 238 -12.76 -1.85 27.08
N GLN A 239 -13.12 -0.65 27.53
CA GLN A 239 -14.41 -0.38 28.18
C GLN A 239 -15.58 -0.56 27.20
N ALA A 240 -15.48 0.00 25.99
CA ALA A 240 -16.48 -0.18 24.94
C ALA A 240 -16.64 -1.67 24.55
N PHE A 241 -15.55 -2.41 24.48
CA PHE A 241 -15.58 -3.84 24.18
C PHE A 241 -16.18 -4.68 25.33
N ALA A 242 -15.93 -4.30 26.58
CA ALA A 242 -16.56 -4.92 27.74
C ALA A 242 -18.07 -4.64 27.78
N GLU A 243 -18.47 -3.40 27.49
CA GLU A 243 -19.88 -2.99 27.38
C GLU A 243 -20.58 -3.73 26.24
N GLU A 244 -19.93 -3.93 25.10
CA GLU A 244 -20.47 -4.73 23.99
C GLU A 244 -20.59 -6.21 24.36
N LYS A 245 -19.62 -6.77 25.09
CA LYS A 245 -19.70 -8.15 25.60
C LYS A 245 -20.81 -8.33 26.63
N GLU A 246 -21.10 -7.32 27.46
CA GLU A 246 -22.24 -7.29 28.37
C GLU A 246 -23.56 -7.13 27.63
N ARG A 247 -23.62 -6.32 26.56
CA ARG A 247 -24.78 -6.26 25.65
C ARG A 247 -25.03 -7.59 24.95
N GLN A 248 -23.99 -8.33 24.57
CA GLN A 248 -24.16 -9.69 24.04
C GLN A 248 -24.68 -10.69 25.09
N ARG A 249 -24.28 -10.54 26.36
CA ARG A 249 -24.79 -11.37 27.47
C ARG A 249 -26.22 -11.02 27.89
N SER A 250 -26.59 -9.75 27.82
CA SER A 250 -27.89 -9.21 28.25
C SER A 250 -28.90 -9.03 27.12
N GLY A 251 -28.55 -9.43 25.90
CA GLY A 251 -29.30 -9.16 24.69
C GLY A 251 -29.14 -7.72 24.21
N GLY A 252 -29.04 -7.54 22.90
CA GLY A 252 -28.96 -6.21 22.29
C GLY A 252 -30.24 -5.41 22.54
N PRO A 253 -30.26 -4.08 22.28
CA PRO A 253 -31.47 -3.27 22.42
C PRO A 253 -32.65 -3.83 21.59
N LEU A 254 -32.38 -4.52 20.48
CA LEU A 254 -33.40 -5.22 19.69
C LEU A 254 -34.02 -6.43 20.40
N ASP A 255 -33.25 -7.17 21.19
CA ASP A 255 -33.72 -8.36 21.94
C ASP A 255 -34.58 -7.95 23.14
N ARG A 256 -34.36 -6.75 23.68
CA ARG A 256 -35.14 -6.17 24.78
C ARG A 256 -36.50 -5.62 24.34
N LEU A 257 -36.60 -5.18 23.08
CA LEU A 257 -37.87 -4.71 22.51
C LEU A 257 -38.93 -5.84 22.41
N GLY A 258 -38.50 -7.11 22.33
CA GLY A 258 -39.41 -8.26 22.41
C GLY A 258 -40.04 -8.43 23.80
N LEU A 259 -39.25 -8.24 24.87
CA LEU A 259 -39.70 -8.34 26.27
C LEU A 259 -40.53 -7.12 26.70
N GLU A 260 -40.22 -5.93 26.20
CA GLU A 260 -41.03 -4.72 26.48
C GLU A 260 -42.39 -4.75 25.74
N SER A 261 -42.48 -5.44 24.60
CA SER A 261 -43.73 -5.56 23.82
C SER A 261 -44.78 -6.49 24.44
N GLU A 262 -44.41 -7.37 25.36
CA GLU A 262 -45.38 -8.16 26.15
C GLU A 262 -46.07 -7.34 27.27
N GLY A 263 -45.58 -6.12 27.56
CA GLY A 263 -46.07 -5.30 28.68
C GLY A 263 -46.97 -4.12 28.34
N HIS A 264 -47.10 -3.72 27.07
CA HIS A 264 -47.90 -2.53 26.72
C HIS A 264 -48.55 -2.67 25.34
N ASN A 265 -49.88 -2.79 25.32
CA ASN A 265 -50.71 -2.60 24.13
C ASN A 265 -50.53 -1.15 23.61
N ALA A 266 -49.69 -0.96 22.59
CA ALA A 266 -49.68 0.26 21.79
C ALA A 266 -49.17 -0.06 20.38
N GLU A 267 -49.95 0.33 19.37
CA GLU A 267 -49.68 0.09 17.96
C GLU A 267 -48.29 0.58 17.51
N PRO A 268 -47.57 -0.14 16.63
CA PRO A 268 -46.27 0.30 16.15
C PRO A 268 -46.40 1.51 15.20
N PRO A 269 -45.58 2.57 15.34
CA PRO A 269 -45.55 3.67 14.39
C PRO A 269 -45.01 3.18 13.05
N LYS A 270 -45.76 3.47 11.97
CA LYS A 270 -45.43 3.12 10.58
C LYS A 270 -44.03 3.64 10.23
N SER A 271 -43.09 2.71 10.01
CA SER A 271 -41.72 3.01 9.58
C SER A 271 -41.73 3.68 8.21
N GLY A 272 -41.41 4.97 8.16
CA GLY A 272 -41.17 5.70 6.92
C GLY A 272 -39.95 5.15 6.20
N GLY A 273 -40.16 4.55 5.04
CA GLY A 273 -39.08 4.08 4.17
C GLY A 273 -38.20 5.25 3.69
N TRP A 274 -36.99 4.90 3.24
CA TRP A 274 -35.92 5.80 2.75
C TRP A 274 -36.31 6.83 1.68
N THR A 275 -37.55 6.81 1.16
CA THR A 275 -38.10 7.81 0.23
C THR A 275 -38.74 9.01 0.93
N SER A 276 -38.96 8.96 2.24
CA SER A 276 -39.63 10.01 3.02
C SER A 276 -38.94 11.39 2.96
N TRP A 277 -37.63 11.45 2.70
CA TRP A 277 -36.89 12.72 2.62
C TRP A 277 -37.12 13.47 1.30
N MET A 278 -37.62 12.81 0.26
CA MET A 278 -37.80 13.40 -1.07
C MET A 278 -39.16 14.12 -1.22
N THR A 279 -40.10 13.87 -0.30
CA THR A 279 -41.47 14.41 -0.33
C THR A 279 -41.74 15.56 0.66
N ARG A 280 -40.75 16.03 1.43
CA ARG A 280 -40.89 17.29 2.17
C ARG A 280 -40.56 18.46 1.25
N ARG A 281 -41.59 19.01 0.61
CA ARG A 281 -41.65 20.41 0.19
C ARG A 281 -42.59 21.18 1.10
#